data_AF-A0A946TJ33-F1
#
_entry.id   AF-A0A946TJ33-F1
#
_cell.length_a   1.000
_cell.length_b   1.000
_cell.length_c   1.000
_cell.angle_alpha   90.00
_cell.angle_beta   90.00
_cell.angle_gamma   90.00
#
_symmetry.space_group_name_H-M   'P 1'
#
loop_
_entity.id
_entity.type
_entity.pdbx_description
1 polymer ?
#
loop_
_entity_poly.entity_id
_entity_poly.type
_entity_poly.pdbx_seq_one_letter_code
_entity_poly.pdbx_strand_id
1 'polypeptide(L)'
;ILWINGTGDKLFISRNAAVGAGFSAVDSIKLGLWQLVIGTSTSSGVANLYINGILSGSADQSSGTPAAGITNIIIGDRDADDRTFYGLINQNRIENSILTAQECSQIYTSEKNQYGL
;
A
#
# COMPACT_ATOMS: atom_id res chain seq x y z
N ILE A 1 -3.19 0.75 -8.82
CA ILE A 1 -3.94 -0.23 -8.01
C ILE A 1 -3.07 -0.72 -6.85
N LEU A 2 -3.67 -0.79 -5.66
CA LEU A 2 -3.11 -1.37 -4.44
C LEU A 2 -4.16 -2.37 -3.92
N TRP A 3 -3.78 -3.61 -3.62
CA TRP A 3 -4.71 -4.63 -3.12
C TRP A 3 -3.96 -5.70 -2.30
N ILE A 4 -4.70 -6.52 -1.56
CA ILE A 4 -4.17 -7.69 -0.87
C ILE A 4 -4.25 -8.89 -1.80
N ASN A 5 -3.13 -9.54 -2.04
CA ASN A 5 -3.06 -10.82 -2.71
C ASN A 5 -3.28 -11.93 -1.67
N GLY A 6 -4.38 -12.68 -1.80
CA GLY A 6 -4.72 -13.79 -0.91
C GLY A 6 -3.77 -14.99 -1.00
N THR A 7 -2.88 -15.03 -2.00
CA THR A 7 -1.74 -15.94 -1.99
C THR A 7 -0.60 -15.33 -1.16
N GLY A 8 -0.49 -15.79 0.09
CA GLY A 8 0.56 -15.39 1.03
C GLY A 8 0.34 -14.00 1.66
N ASP A 9 -0.93 -13.62 1.89
CA ASP A 9 -1.40 -12.45 2.64
C ASP A 9 -0.46 -11.23 2.56
N LYS A 10 -0.26 -10.74 1.33
CA LYS A 10 0.69 -9.66 1.01
C LYS A 10 0.03 -8.57 0.19
N LEU A 11 0.57 -7.35 0.30
CA LEU A 11 0.18 -6.24 -0.54
C LEU A 11 0.81 -6.35 -1.91
N PHE A 12 0.08 -5.84 -2.90
CA PHE A 12 0.50 -5.63 -4.27
C PHE A 12 0.30 -4.17 -4.64
N ILE A 13 1.28 -3.55 -5.31
CA ILE A 13 1.14 -2.24 -5.94
C ILE A 13 1.54 -2.29 -7.42
N SER A 14 0.70 -1.71 -8.28
CA SER A 14 1.03 -1.44 -9.69
C SER A 14 0.38 -0.14 -10.16
N ARG A 15 1.10 0.62 -10.97
CA ARG A 15 0.71 1.94 -11.51
C ARG A 15 0.30 1.88 -12.98
N ASN A 16 0.69 0.82 -13.69
CA ASN A 16 0.44 0.66 -15.13
C ASN A 16 -0.24 -0.68 -15.47
N ALA A 17 -0.26 -1.67 -14.56
CA ALA A 17 -0.81 -3.01 -14.78
C ALA A 17 -0.19 -3.85 -15.93
N ALA A 18 0.59 -3.24 -16.83
CA ALA A 18 1.26 -3.92 -17.94
C ALA A 18 2.72 -4.32 -17.65
N VAL A 19 3.46 -3.51 -16.86
CA VAL A 19 4.88 -3.73 -16.59
C VAL A 19 5.20 -3.34 -15.14
N GLY A 20 5.67 -4.29 -14.34
CA GLY A 20 6.12 -4.05 -12.96
C GLY A 20 5.02 -4.13 -11.90
N ALA A 21 5.34 -4.84 -10.82
CA ALA A 21 4.55 -4.90 -9.61
C ALA A 21 5.49 -4.95 -8.39
N GLY A 22 5.18 -4.13 -7.39
CA GLY A 22 5.81 -4.21 -6.07
C GLY A 22 4.97 -5.09 -5.14
N PHE A 23 5.64 -5.86 -4.30
CA PHE A 23 4.99 -6.71 -3.30
C PHE A 23 5.56 -6.44 -1.91
N SER A 24 4.68 -6.50 -0.90
CA SER A 24 5.18 -6.61 0.47
C SER A 24 5.72 -8.02 0.75
N ALA A 25 6.30 -8.22 1.94
CA ALA A 25 6.74 -9.55 2.35
C ALA A 25 5.56 -10.52 2.41
N VAL A 26 5.84 -11.81 2.21
CA VAL A 26 4.85 -12.87 2.39
C VAL A 26 4.35 -12.86 3.83
N ASP A 27 3.05 -13.04 4.00
CA ASP A 27 2.30 -13.03 5.26
C ASP A 27 2.48 -11.74 6.08
N SER A 28 2.75 -10.61 5.42
CA SER A 28 2.92 -9.31 6.10
C SER A 28 1.59 -8.71 6.57
N ILE A 29 0.49 -9.07 5.93
CA ILE A 29 -0.85 -8.66 6.32
C ILE A 29 -1.44 -9.74 7.22
N LYS A 30 -1.88 -9.33 8.41
CA LYS A 30 -2.45 -10.21 9.43
C LYS A 30 -3.93 -9.89 9.57
N LEU A 31 -4.76 -10.90 9.35
CA LEU A 31 -6.21 -10.76 9.42
C LEU A 31 -6.68 -10.50 10.86
N GLY A 32 -7.75 -9.71 10.99
CA GLY A 32 -8.36 -9.41 12.29
C GLY A 32 -7.60 -8.39 13.14
N LEU A 33 -6.55 -7.76 12.61
CA LEU A 33 -5.78 -6.73 13.29
C LEU A 33 -5.85 -5.41 12.53
N TRP A 34 -5.87 -4.30 13.27
CA TRP A 34 -5.59 -3.00 12.68
C TRP A 34 -4.10 -2.93 12.34
N GLN A 35 -3.80 -2.58 11.08
CA GLN A 35 -2.43 -2.39 10.62
C GLN A 35 -2.36 -1.11 9.81
N LEU A 36 -1.30 -0.32 10.03
CA LEU A 36 -1.01 0.81 9.18
C LEU A 36 -0.27 0.33 7.93
N VAL A 37 -0.84 0.63 6.77
CA VAL A 37 -0.24 0.36 5.46
C VAL A 37 0.16 1.68 4.82
N ILE A 38 1.42 1.78 4.38
CA ILE A 38 1.91 2.92 3.62
C ILE A 38 2.53 2.41 2.33
N GLY A 39 2.09 2.97 1.20
CA GLY A 39 2.74 2.78 -0.10
C GLY A 39 3.31 4.10 -0.60
N THR A 40 4.57 4.08 -1.04
CA THR A 40 5.18 5.22 -1.73
C THR A 40 5.44 4.85 -3.19
N SER A 41 5.40 5.84 -4.08
CA SER A 41 5.70 5.65 -5.50
C SER A 41 6.26 6.94 -6.10
N THR A 42 7.43 6.86 -6.72
CA THR A 42 8.00 7.97 -7.49
C THR A 42 7.23 8.18 -8.80
N SER A 43 7.50 9.30 -9.48
CA SER A 43 7.01 9.58 -10.83
C SER A 43 7.57 8.62 -11.89
N SER A 44 8.71 7.98 -11.64
CA SER A 44 9.28 6.94 -12.51
C SER A 44 8.67 5.55 -12.27
N GLY A 45 7.90 5.37 -11.20
CA GLY A 45 7.26 4.09 -10.87
C GLY A 45 8.01 3.23 -9.85
N VAL A 46 9.01 3.77 -9.17
CA VAL A 46 9.71 3.08 -8.07
C VAL A 46 8.85 3.14 -6.82
N ALA A 47 8.55 1.99 -6.22
CA ALA A 47 7.64 1.88 -5.10
C ALA A 47 8.25 1.13 -3.91
N ASN A 48 7.82 1.55 -2.71
CA ASN A 48 8.12 0.90 -1.45
C ASN A 48 6.81 0.68 -0.68
N LEU A 49 6.72 -0.43 0.05
CA LEU A 49 5.56 -0.80 0.87
C LEU A 49 6.01 -0.93 2.32
N TYR A 50 5.23 -0.37 3.24
CA TYR A 50 5.51 -0.41 4.67
C TYR A 50 4.29 -0.91 5.43
N ILE A 51 4.53 -1.82 6.38
CA ILE A 51 3.53 -2.34 7.32
C ILE A 51 3.97 -1.92 8.72
N ASN A 52 3.08 -1.25 9.45
CA ASN A 52 3.36 -0.75 10.79
C ASN A 52 4.67 0.07 10.85
N GLY A 53 4.87 0.91 9.83
CA GLY A 53 6.04 1.80 9.71
C GLY A 53 7.35 1.14 9.26
N ILE A 54 7.37 -0.18 9.03
CA ILE A 54 8.57 -0.93 8.64
C ILE A 54 8.47 -1.36 7.18
N LEU A 55 9.56 -1.20 6.42
CA LEU A 55 9.63 -1.66 5.03
C LEU A 55 9.29 -3.16 4.97
N SER A 56 8.38 -3.53 4.08
CA SER A 56 7.94 -4.90 3.89
C SER A 56 8.13 -5.28 2.42
N GLY A 57 8.86 -6.37 2.18
CA GLY A 57 9.30 -6.77 0.85
C GLY A 57 10.64 -6.15 0.46
N SER A 58 10.96 -6.15 -0.83
CA SER A 58 12.18 -5.53 -1.34
C SER A 58 12.03 -4.00 -1.42
N ALA A 59 13.14 -3.28 -1.23
CA ALA A 59 13.17 -1.85 -1.49
C ALA A 59 13.13 -1.55 -3.00
N ASP A 60 12.63 -0.37 -3.35
CA ASP A 60 12.73 0.26 -4.67
C ASP A 60 12.24 -0.62 -5.83
N GLN A 61 11.11 -1.30 -5.59
CA GLN A 61 10.52 -2.19 -6.56
C GLN A 61 9.89 -1.41 -7.71
N SER A 62 9.99 -1.95 -8.93
CA SER A 62 9.24 -1.40 -10.06
C SER A 62 7.75 -1.70 -9.89
N SER A 63 6.93 -0.65 -9.85
CA SER A 63 5.47 -0.73 -9.91
C SER A 63 4.91 -0.26 -11.26
N GLY A 64 5.79 0.02 -12.23
CA GLY A 64 5.45 0.62 -13.52
C GLY A 64 5.32 2.14 -13.45
N THR A 65 5.54 2.81 -14.58
CA THR A 65 5.42 4.27 -14.65
C THR A 65 3.94 4.69 -14.63
N PRO A 66 3.56 5.67 -13.80
CA PRO A 66 2.23 6.24 -13.77
C PRO A 66 1.70 6.65 -15.15
N ALA A 67 0.51 6.18 -15.51
CA ALA A 67 -0.26 6.78 -16.59
C ALA A 67 -1.19 7.87 -16.02
N ALA A 68 -1.59 8.83 -16.88
CA ALA A 68 -2.63 9.79 -16.53
C ALA A 68 -3.92 9.05 -16.15
N GLY A 69 -4.49 9.37 -15.00
CA GLY A 69 -5.72 8.73 -14.53
C GLY A 69 -6.91 9.17 -15.38
N ILE A 70 -7.57 8.21 -16.02
CA ILE A 70 -8.83 8.41 -16.75
C ILE A 70 -10.04 7.81 -16.03
N THR A 71 -9.79 7.21 -14.86
CA THR A 71 -10.79 6.50 -14.05
C THR A 71 -10.77 7.01 -12.61
N ASN A 72 -11.85 6.73 -11.87
CA ASN A 72 -11.96 7.06 -10.45
C ASN A 72 -10.89 6.37 -9.60
N ILE A 73 -10.54 6.98 -8.46
CA ILE A 73 -9.82 6.31 -7.37
C ILE A 73 -10.84 5.46 -6.62
N ILE A 74 -10.54 4.18 -6.46
CA ILE A 74 -11.40 3.23 -5.76
C ILE A 74 -10.61 2.65 -4.59
N ILE A 75 -11.26 2.57 -3.42
CA ILE A 75 -10.71 2.04 -2.18
C ILE A 75 -11.66 0.94 -1.69
N GLY A 76 -11.11 -0.22 -1.33
CA GLY A 76 -11.90 -1.40 -0.93
C GLY A 76 -11.97 -2.42 -2.06
N ASP A 77 -13.09 -2.49 -2.76
CA ASP A 77 -13.28 -3.37 -3.92
C ASP A 77 -13.20 -2.59 -5.22
N ARG A 78 -12.70 -3.20 -6.30
CA ARG A 78 -12.76 -2.60 -7.62
C ARG A 78 -14.15 -2.79 -8.23
N ASP A 79 -14.49 -1.94 -9.21
CA ASP A 79 -15.78 -1.94 -9.91
C ASP A 79 -16.22 -3.30 -10.51
N ALA A 80 -15.27 -4.20 -10.80
CA ALA A 80 -15.56 -5.53 -11.33
C ALA A 80 -15.68 -6.64 -10.26
N ASP A 81 -15.64 -6.31 -8.97
CA ASP A 81 -15.95 -7.23 -7.86
C ASP A 81 -15.08 -8.50 -7.77
N ASP A 82 -13.82 -8.43 -8.23
CA ASP A 82 -12.88 -9.57 -8.24
C ASP A 82 -11.60 -9.32 -7.42
N ARG A 83 -11.55 -8.19 -6.69
CA ARG A 83 -10.46 -7.84 -5.76
C ARG A 83 -11.04 -7.36 -4.43
N THR A 84 -12.01 -8.11 -3.95
CA THR A 84 -12.77 -7.72 -2.77
C THR A 84 -11.90 -7.60 -1.53
N PHE A 85 -12.12 -6.50 -0.81
CA PHE A 85 -11.54 -6.27 0.49
C PHE A 85 -12.62 -6.39 1.57
N TYR A 86 -12.59 -7.48 2.32
CA TYR A 86 -13.51 -7.76 3.43
C TYR A 86 -12.91 -7.31 4.77
N GLY A 87 -12.59 -6.02 4.89
CA GLY A 87 -12.01 -5.45 6.11
C GLY A 87 -12.49 -4.03 6.39
N LEU A 88 -12.09 -3.49 7.53
CA LEU A 88 -12.35 -2.10 7.89
C LEU A 88 -11.20 -1.21 7.39
N ILE A 89 -11.52 -0.02 6.91
CA ILE A 89 -10.56 0.99 6.47
C ILE A 89 -10.86 2.28 7.23
N ASN A 90 -9.83 2.89 7.81
CA ASN A 90 -9.93 4.16 8.51
C ASN A 90 -8.65 5.00 8.31
N GLN A 91 -8.73 6.31 8.55
CA GLN A 91 -7.61 7.26 8.51
C GLN A 91 -6.85 7.27 7.17
N ASN A 92 -7.59 7.36 6.07
CA ASN A 92 -7.00 7.42 4.72
C ASN A 92 -6.34 8.78 4.46
N ARG A 93 -5.13 8.75 3.89
CA ARG A 93 -4.34 9.94 3.54
C ARG A 93 -3.63 9.74 2.21
N ILE A 94 -3.57 10.80 1.40
CA ILE A 94 -2.81 10.83 0.13
C ILE A 94 -1.85 12.01 0.19
N GLU A 95 -0.57 11.73 -0.06
CA GLU A 95 0.50 12.72 0.02
C GLU A 95 1.07 13.07 -1.35
N ASN A 96 1.49 14.33 -1.49
CA ASN A 96 2.15 14.84 -2.68
C ASN A 96 3.68 14.68 -2.63
N SER A 97 4.21 14.12 -1.55
CA SER A 97 5.64 13.92 -1.29
C SER A 97 5.94 12.45 -1.04
N ILE A 98 7.15 12.02 -1.40
CA ILE A 98 7.60 10.64 -1.17
C ILE A 98 8.10 10.54 0.26
N LEU A 99 7.39 9.78 1.08
CA LEU A 99 7.79 9.52 2.47
C LEU A 99 9.06 8.66 2.50
N THR A 100 9.97 9.04 3.36
CA THR A 100 11.14 8.26 3.75
C THR A 100 10.76 7.16 4.73
N ALA A 101 11.61 6.14 4.88
CA ALA A 101 11.41 5.08 5.87
C ALA A 101 11.28 5.62 7.31
N GLN A 102 12.02 6.69 7.64
CA GLN A 102 11.94 7.32 8.95
C GLN A 102 10.58 7.99 9.18
N GLU A 103 10.07 8.72 8.19
CA GLU A 103 8.74 9.35 8.27
C GLU A 103 7.63 8.29 8.40
N CYS A 104 7.72 7.18 7.66
CA CYS A 104 6.78 6.07 7.80
C CYS A 104 6.73 5.52 9.24
N SER A 105 7.90 5.36 9.87
CA SER A 105 8.01 4.92 11.27
C SER A 105 7.43 5.94 12.26
N GLN A 106 7.69 7.23 12.03
CA GLN A 106 7.15 8.32 12.84
C GLN A 106 5.62 8.39 12.73
N ILE A 107 5.06 8.26 11.52
CA ILE A 107 3.62 8.22 11.28
C ILE A 107 3.02 7.04 12.04
N TYR A 108 3.57 5.83 11.92
CA TYR A 108 3.08 4.67 12.67
C TYR A 108 3.04 4.90 14.18
N THR A 109 4.11 5.50 14.74
CA THR A 109 4.18 5.81 16.16
C THR A 109 3.11 6.81 16.58
N SER A 110 2.88 7.85 15.77
CA SER A 110 1.83 8.84 16.00
C SER A 110 0.44 8.23 15.97
N GLU A 111 0.11 7.49 14.91
CA GLU A 111 -1.20 6.85 14.71
C GLU A 111 -1.48 5.81 15.81
N LYS A 112 -0.47 5.02 16.19
CA LYS A 112 -0.58 4.05 17.29
C LYS A 112 -0.92 4.72 18.61
N ASN A 113 -0.27 5.85 18.93
CA ASN A 113 -0.53 6.58 20.17
C ASN A 113 -1.92 7.22 20.19
N GLN A 114 -2.42 7.66 19.04
CA GLN A 114 -3.71 8.34 18.94
C GLN A 114 -4.90 7.36 18.86
N TYR A 115 -4.73 6.22 18.20
CA TYR A 115 -5.83 5.32 17.84
C TYR A 115 -5.68 3.87 18.34
N GLY A 116 -4.58 3.52 19.00
CA GLY A 116 -4.39 2.20 19.61
C GLY A 116 -4.11 1.06 18.64
N LEU A 117 -3.35 1.34 17.57
CA LEU A 117 -2.88 0.32 16.61
C LEU A 117 -2.03 -0.80 17.26
#